data_AF-M5RAD3-F1
#
_entry.id   AF-M5RAD3-F1
#
_cell.length_a   1.000
_cell.length_b   1.000
_cell.length_c   1.000
_cell.angle_alpha   90.00
_cell.angle_beta   90.00
_cell.angle_gamma   90.00
#
_symmetry.space_group_name_H-M   'P 1'
#
loop_
_entity.id
_entity.type
_entity.pdbx_description
1 polymer ?
#
loop_
_entity_poly.entity_id
_entity_poly.type
_entity_poly.pdbx_seq_one_letter_code
_entity_poly.pdbx_strand_id
1 'polypeptide(L)'
;MGSISHRHARRRGSLIVEAAICFVLLATAVMALMKLAQNSSRLSKQADQRLVATLAAENALERLHHVAGDELKSSADEVAAAIGEESRCDVEVTVEDFQSQSRSGFHLRVEATCSPEVRITLHDWRWDDDN
;
A
#
# COMPACT_ATOMS: atom_id res chain seq x y z
N MET A 1 54.02 -50.87 -19.74
CA MET A 1 52.56 -50.76 -19.95
C MET A 1 51.91 -50.34 -18.63
N GLY A 2 51.07 -49.30 -18.64
CA GLY A 2 50.20 -48.94 -17.51
C GLY A 2 50.58 -47.68 -16.72
N SER A 3 50.42 -46.47 -17.28
CA SER A 3 50.45 -45.21 -16.51
C SER A 3 49.69 -44.06 -17.18
N ILE A 4 48.45 -44.31 -17.64
CA ILE A 4 47.58 -43.25 -18.22
C ILE A 4 46.24 -43.12 -17.46
N SER A 5 45.88 -44.08 -16.61
CA SER A 5 44.53 -44.16 -16.02
C SER A 5 44.22 -43.11 -14.93
N HIS A 6 45.21 -42.65 -14.15
CA HIS A 6 44.93 -41.80 -12.98
C HIS A 6 44.65 -40.32 -13.26
N ARG A 7 45.16 -39.75 -14.36
CA ARG A 7 44.93 -38.31 -14.68
C ARG A 7 43.53 -38.04 -15.24
N HIS A 8 42.95 -38.98 -15.97
CA HIS A 8 41.60 -38.84 -16.54
C HIS A 8 40.49 -38.97 -15.48
N ALA A 9 40.64 -39.87 -14.51
CA ALA A 9 39.66 -40.02 -13.42
C ALA A 9 39.61 -38.77 -12.51
N ARG A 10 40.75 -38.16 -12.19
CA ARG A 10 40.84 -36.95 -11.35
C ARG A 10 40.23 -35.71 -12.00
N ARG A 11 40.38 -35.55 -13.33
CA ARG A 11 39.74 -34.46 -14.10
C ARG A 11 38.22 -34.61 -14.19
N ARG A 12 37.70 -35.83 -14.31
CA ARG A 12 36.25 -36.10 -14.34
C ARG A 12 35.58 -35.84 -12.98
N GLY A 13 36.22 -36.21 -11.88
CA GLY A 13 35.73 -35.90 -10.54
C GLY A 13 35.64 -34.39 -10.27
N SER A 14 36.62 -33.61 -10.75
CA SER A 14 36.62 -32.15 -10.65
C SER A 14 35.45 -31.50 -11.40
N LEU A 15 35.14 -31.99 -12.62
CA LEU A 15 34.04 -31.46 -13.44
C LEU A 15 32.66 -31.74 -12.84
N ILE A 16 32.47 -32.88 -12.18
CA ILE A 16 31.20 -33.22 -11.51
C ILE A 16 30.97 -32.28 -10.30
N VAL A 17 32.01 -32.03 -9.51
CA VAL A 17 31.93 -31.11 -8.36
C VAL A 17 31.65 -29.69 -8.83
N GLU A 18 32.33 -29.23 -9.88
CA GLU A 18 32.10 -27.91 -10.48
C GLU A 18 30.67 -27.77 -11.02
N ALA A 19 30.17 -28.77 -11.74
CA ALA A 19 28.78 -28.80 -12.21
C ALA A 19 27.77 -28.78 -11.06
N ALA A 20 28.05 -29.50 -9.96
CA ALA A 20 27.21 -29.49 -8.77
C ALA A 20 27.18 -28.11 -8.09
N ILE A 21 28.33 -27.43 -7.99
CA ILE A 21 28.42 -26.07 -7.47
C ILE A 21 27.64 -25.10 -8.38
N CYS A 22 27.83 -25.17 -9.70
CA CYS A 22 27.08 -24.36 -10.65
C CYS A 22 25.57 -24.59 -10.53
N PHE A 23 25.13 -25.84 -10.34
CA PHE A 23 23.72 -26.16 -10.15
C PHE A 23 23.15 -25.54 -8.85
N VAL A 24 23.88 -25.62 -7.74
CA VAL A 24 23.47 -25.01 -6.47
C VAL A 24 23.39 -23.49 -6.59
N LEU A 25 24.36 -22.86 -7.26
CA LEU A 25 24.36 -21.41 -7.52
C LEU A 25 23.18 -21.01 -8.43
N LEU A 26 22.91 -21.79 -9.48
CA LEU A 26 21.78 -21.54 -10.35
C LEU A 26 20.45 -21.68 -9.60
N ALA A 27 20.28 -22.73 -8.79
CA ALA A 27 19.08 -22.94 -7.99
C ALA A 27 18.86 -21.79 -6.99
N THR A 28 19.91 -21.33 -6.32
CA THR A 28 19.82 -20.18 -5.40
C THR A 28 19.50 -18.88 -6.14
N ALA A 29 20.10 -18.63 -7.31
CA ALA A 29 19.77 -17.48 -8.15
C ALA A 29 18.30 -17.50 -8.61
N VAL A 30 17.79 -18.66 -9.06
CA VAL A 30 16.39 -18.81 -9.46
C VAL A 30 15.45 -18.56 -8.28
N MET A 31 15.73 -19.12 -7.10
CA MET A 31 14.93 -18.87 -5.90
C MET A 31 14.94 -17.39 -5.50
N ALA A 32 16.09 -16.72 -5.58
CA ALA A 32 16.19 -15.29 -5.30
C ALA A 32 15.36 -14.47 -6.29
N LEU A 33 15.41 -14.80 -7.59
CA LEU A 33 14.63 -14.14 -8.63
C LEU A 33 13.13 -14.34 -8.44
N MET A 34 12.69 -15.56 -8.09
CA MET A 34 11.29 -15.85 -7.78
C MET A 34 10.79 -15.02 -6.60
N LYS A 35 11.57 -14.94 -5.51
CA LYS A 35 11.22 -14.11 -4.35
C LYS A 35 11.15 -12.63 -4.71
N LEU A 36 12.09 -12.14 -5.52
CA LEU A 36 12.09 -10.76 -5.98
C LEU A 36 10.84 -10.45 -6.82
N ALA A 37 10.49 -11.33 -7.76
CA ALA A 37 9.29 -11.17 -8.59
C ALA A 37 8.00 -11.16 -7.75
N GLN A 38 7.88 -12.06 -6.78
CA GLN A 38 6.76 -12.10 -5.84
C GLN A 38 6.66 -10.81 -5.01
N ASN A 39 7.79 -10.34 -4.47
CA ASN A 39 7.84 -9.12 -3.67
C ASN A 39 7.49 -7.89 -4.52
N SER A 40 8.02 -7.81 -5.74
CA SER A 40 7.69 -6.71 -6.66
C SER A 40 6.20 -6.68 -6.99
N SER A 41 5.57 -7.84 -7.22
CA SER A 41 4.13 -7.91 -7.47
C SER A 41 3.33 -7.47 -6.25
N ARG A 42 3.72 -7.89 -5.04
CA ARG A 42 3.07 -7.47 -3.80
C ARG A 42 3.18 -5.97 -3.59
N LEU A 43 4.38 -5.40 -3.77
CA LEU A 43 4.62 -3.96 -3.63
C LEU A 43 3.78 -3.15 -4.63
N SER A 44 3.69 -3.60 -5.89
CA SER A 44 2.84 -2.95 -6.89
C SER A 44 1.38 -2.93 -6.44
N LYS A 45 0.84 -4.06 -5.98
CA LYS A 45 -0.54 -4.13 -5.50
C LYS A 45 -0.77 -3.23 -4.29
N GLN A 46 0.16 -3.19 -3.34
CA GLN A 46 0.07 -2.31 -2.18
C GLN A 46 0.13 -0.83 -2.59
N ALA A 47 0.96 -0.47 -3.56
CA ALA A 47 1.04 0.89 -4.09
C ALA A 47 -0.28 1.30 -4.77
N ASP A 48 -0.86 0.42 -5.59
CA ASP A 48 -2.16 0.66 -6.22
C ASP A 48 -3.27 0.83 -5.18
N GLN A 49 -3.33 -0.06 -4.18
CA GLN A 49 -4.29 0.03 -3.08
C GLN A 49 -4.12 1.32 -2.28
N ARG A 50 -2.89 1.78 -2.07
CA ARG A 50 -2.59 3.03 -1.39
C ARG A 50 -3.06 4.23 -2.18
N LEU A 51 -2.83 4.23 -3.49
CA LEU A 51 -3.31 5.28 -4.38
C LEU A 51 -4.84 5.35 -4.36
N VAL A 52 -5.53 4.21 -4.45
CA VAL A 52 -7.00 4.17 -4.37
C VAL A 52 -7.50 4.70 -3.03
N ALA A 53 -6.90 4.28 -1.91
CA ALA A 53 -7.28 4.76 -0.58
C ALA A 53 -7.05 6.28 -0.43
N THR A 54 -5.92 6.78 -0.92
CA THR A 54 -5.64 8.23 -0.93
C THR A 54 -6.67 8.98 -1.74
N LEU A 55 -6.96 8.55 -2.98
CA LEU A 55 -7.94 9.22 -3.83
C LEU A 55 -9.36 9.17 -3.24
N ALA A 56 -9.74 8.07 -2.59
CA ALA A 56 -11.03 7.98 -1.91
C ALA A 56 -11.12 8.99 -0.75
N ALA A 57 -10.08 9.07 0.09
CA ALA A 57 -10.03 10.03 1.20
C ALA A 57 -10.01 11.48 0.71
N GLU A 58 -9.22 11.79 -0.33
CA GLU A 58 -9.17 13.12 -0.95
C GLU A 58 -10.51 13.50 -1.57
N ASN A 59 -11.18 12.56 -2.25
CA ASN A 59 -12.49 12.82 -2.84
C ASN A 59 -13.55 13.10 -1.78
N ALA A 60 -13.51 12.38 -0.65
CA ALA A 60 -14.42 12.61 0.46
C ALA A 60 -14.20 13.99 1.08
N LEU A 61 -12.94 14.36 1.28
CA LEU A 61 -12.57 15.67 1.79
C LEU A 61 -13.05 16.80 0.87
N GLU A 62 -12.81 16.66 -0.44
CA GLU A 62 -13.20 17.66 -1.44
C GLU A 62 -14.73 17.83 -1.49
N ARG A 63 -15.50 16.72 -1.44
CA ARG A 63 -16.97 16.81 -1.39
C ARG A 63 -17.44 17.51 -0.11
N LEU A 64 -16.84 17.20 1.04
CA LEU A 64 -17.17 17.84 2.31
C LEU A 64 -16.75 19.30 2.37
N HIS A 65 -15.73 19.71 1.62
CA HIS A 65 -15.31 21.10 1.53
C HIS A 65 -16.40 22.00 0.94
N HIS A 66 -17.25 21.44 0.06
CA HIS A 66 -18.38 22.15 -0.53
C HIS A 66 -19.68 22.09 0.30
N VAL A 67 -19.68 21.38 1.43
CA VAL A 67 -20.82 21.32 2.35
C VAL A 67 -20.76 22.46 3.35
N ALA A 68 -21.91 23.07 3.63
CA ALA A 68 -22.05 24.11 4.63
C ALA A 68 -21.82 23.56 6.05
N GLY A 69 -21.24 24.37 6.93
CA GLY A 69 -20.83 23.92 8.27
C GLY A 69 -21.96 23.30 9.11
N ASP A 70 -23.17 23.84 9.01
CA ASP A 70 -24.37 23.35 9.70
C ASP A 70 -24.86 21.98 9.19
N GLU A 71 -24.59 21.66 7.93
CA GLU A 71 -24.95 20.39 7.28
C GLU A 71 -23.79 19.36 7.27
N LEU A 72 -22.60 19.75 7.75
CA LEU A 72 -21.37 18.99 7.62
C LEU A 72 -21.46 17.62 8.33
N LYS A 73 -21.99 17.62 9.55
CA LYS A 73 -22.16 16.38 10.34
C LYS A 73 -23.20 15.44 9.75
N SER A 74 -24.31 15.96 9.25
CA SER A 74 -25.36 15.13 8.63
C SER A 74 -24.93 14.59 7.28
N SER A 75 -24.12 15.33 6.52
CA SER A 75 -23.65 14.93 5.19
C SER A 75 -22.43 14.00 5.23
N ALA A 76 -21.70 13.97 6.34
CA ALA A 76 -20.48 13.17 6.50
C ALA A 76 -20.69 11.69 6.18
N ASP A 77 -21.72 11.07 6.77
CA ASP A 77 -22.04 9.65 6.58
C ASP A 77 -22.49 9.36 5.14
N GLU A 78 -23.25 10.27 4.53
CA GLU A 78 -23.72 10.13 3.15
C GLU A 78 -22.55 10.18 2.16
N VAL A 79 -21.62 11.12 2.36
CA VAL A 79 -20.41 11.25 1.54
C VAL A 79 -19.50 10.03 1.71
N ALA A 80 -19.28 9.58 2.95
CA ALA A 80 -18.52 8.37 3.23
C ALA A 80 -19.11 7.14 2.52
N ALA A 81 -20.42 6.92 2.65
CA ALA A 81 -21.10 5.79 2.04
C ALA A 81 -21.03 5.81 0.51
N ALA A 82 -21.32 6.96 -0.10
CA ALA A 82 -21.30 7.11 -1.56
C ALA A 82 -19.91 6.83 -2.15
N ILE A 83 -18.86 7.36 -1.52
CA ILE A 83 -17.48 7.14 -1.99
C ILE A 83 -17.03 5.72 -1.69
N GLY A 84 -17.36 5.18 -0.53
CA GLY A 84 -17.00 3.81 -0.18
C GLY A 84 -17.57 2.79 -1.16
N GLU A 85 -18.80 3.00 -1.63
CA GLU A 85 -19.42 2.18 -2.68
C GLU A 85 -18.70 2.32 -4.03
N GLU A 86 -18.40 3.55 -4.46
CA GLU A 86 -17.74 3.84 -5.75
C GLU A 86 -16.30 3.32 -5.80
N SER A 87 -15.52 3.56 -4.74
CA SER A 87 -14.10 3.21 -4.67
C SER A 87 -13.85 1.77 -4.18
N ARG A 88 -14.89 1.09 -3.69
CA ARG A 88 -14.80 -0.22 -3.01
C ARG A 88 -13.84 -0.18 -1.81
N CYS A 89 -13.84 0.92 -1.08
CA CYS A 89 -13.07 1.08 0.14
C CYS A 89 -14.02 1.32 1.30
N ASP A 90 -13.60 0.93 2.49
CA ASP A 90 -14.27 1.35 3.71
C ASP A 90 -13.86 2.79 4.01
N VAL A 91 -14.81 3.72 4.02
CA VAL A 91 -14.55 5.16 4.22
C VAL A 91 -15.33 5.62 5.45
N GLU A 92 -14.63 6.18 6.41
CA GLU A 92 -15.18 6.73 7.64
C GLU A 92 -14.84 8.22 7.72
N VAL A 93 -15.82 9.04 8.08
CA VAL A 93 -15.64 10.48 8.28
C VAL A 93 -16.04 10.81 9.70
N THR A 94 -15.13 11.40 10.46
CA THR A 94 -15.41 11.96 11.79
C THR A 94 -15.36 13.48 11.69
N VAL A 95 -16.37 14.13 12.26
CA VAL A 95 -16.46 15.60 12.34
C VAL A 95 -16.51 15.99 13.81
N GLU A 96 -15.47 16.66 14.28
CA GLU A 96 -15.34 17.12 15.66
C GLU A 96 -15.37 18.64 15.72
N ASP A 97 -16.17 19.20 16.63
CA ASP A 97 -16.16 20.65 16.85
C ASP A 97 -14.92 21.01 17.67
N PHE A 98 -14.27 22.13 17.35
CA PHE A 98 -13.18 22.66 18.14
C PHE A 98 -13.31 24.17 18.32
N GLN A 99 -12.67 24.69 19.38
CA GLN A 99 -12.63 26.12 19.67
C GLN A 99 -11.20 26.56 19.96
N SER A 100 -10.78 27.68 19.37
CA SER A 100 -9.46 28.27 19.59
C SER A 100 -9.56 29.79 19.59
N GLN A 101 -9.04 30.44 20.65
CA GLN A 101 -8.88 31.90 20.74
C GLN A 101 -10.14 32.68 20.27
N SER A 102 -11.32 32.25 20.76
CA SER A 102 -12.65 32.82 20.47
C SER A 102 -13.27 32.48 19.10
N ARG A 103 -12.66 31.62 18.28
CA ARG A 103 -13.25 31.10 17.04
C ARG A 103 -13.64 29.64 17.21
N SER A 104 -14.77 29.25 16.65
CA SER A 104 -15.22 27.86 16.52
C SER A 104 -14.98 27.35 15.11
N GLY A 105 -14.88 26.04 14.98
CA GLY A 105 -14.73 25.37 13.70
C GLY A 105 -14.89 23.86 13.82
N PHE A 106 -14.64 23.19 12.70
CA PHE A 106 -14.73 21.74 12.55
C PHE A 106 -13.37 21.15 12.21
N HIS A 107 -13.03 20.06 12.89
CA HIS A 107 -11.97 19.15 12.52
C HIS A 107 -12.59 17.95 11.79
N LEU A 108 -12.26 17.84 10.51
CA LEU A 108 -12.60 16.69 9.68
C LEU A 108 -11.47 15.67 9.76
N ARG A 109 -11.82 14.42 10.06
CA ARG A 109 -10.92 13.27 9.93
C ARG A 109 -11.56 12.28 8.97
N VAL A 110 -10.91 12.05 7.83
CA VAL A 110 -11.36 11.10 6.82
C VAL A 110 -10.41 9.91 6.82
N GLU A 111 -10.94 8.72 7.04
CA GLU A 111 -10.19 7.47 7.00
C GLU A 111 -10.69 6.59 5.85
N ALA A 112 -9.77 6.14 4.99
CA ALA A 112 -10.07 5.23 3.88
C ALA A 112 -9.23 3.96 3.98
N THR A 113 -9.89 2.81 3.97
CA THR A 113 -9.29 1.47 4.04
C THR A 113 -9.74 0.63 2.85
N CYS A 114 -8.86 0.43 1.86
CA CYS A 114 -9.16 -0.40 0.69
C CYS A 114 -8.65 -1.85 0.84
N SER A 115 -7.79 -2.09 1.82
CA SER A 115 -7.35 -3.43 2.22
C SER A 115 -6.88 -3.42 3.67
N PRO A 116 -6.78 -4.57 4.35
CA PRO A 116 -6.32 -4.62 5.74
C PRO A 116 -4.91 -4.05 5.97
N GLU A 117 -4.08 -4.01 4.92
CA GLU A 117 -2.70 -3.53 4.99
C GLU A 117 -2.56 -2.04 4.64
N VAL A 118 -3.62 -1.41 4.13
CA VAL A 118 -3.57 -0.05 3.59
C VAL A 118 -4.72 0.78 4.15
N ARG A 119 -4.35 1.69 5.05
CA ARG A 119 -5.22 2.69 5.66
C ARG A 119 -4.62 4.06 5.44
N ILE A 120 -5.42 4.99 4.96
CA ILE A 120 -5.06 6.40 4.79
C ILE A 120 -5.97 7.22 5.68
N THR A 121 -5.38 8.17 6.41
CA THR A 121 -6.12 9.13 7.24
C THR A 121 -5.72 10.53 6.81
N LEU A 122 -6.69 11.35 6.46
CA LEU A 122 -6.53 12.77 6.16
C LEU A 122 -7.24 13.60 7.21
N HIS A 123 -6.71 14.80 7.44
CA HIS A 123 -7.24 15.76 8.40
C HIS A 123 -7.42 17.11 7.70
N ASP A 124 -8.54 17.77 7.96
CA ASP A 124 -8.79 19.14 7.53
C ASP A 124 -9.45 19.94 8.65
N TRP A 125 -9.14 21.24 8.71
CA TRP A 125 -9.61 22.14 9.75
C TRP A 125 -10.31 23.32 9.08
N ARG A 126 -11.58 23.52 9.40
CA ARG A 126 -12.41 24.60 8.85
C ARG A 126 -12.90 25.48 9.99
N TRP A 127 -12.78 26.79 9.85
CA TRP A 127 -13.41 27.72 10.80
C TRP A 127 -14.85 27.99 10.36
N ASP A 128 -15.74 28.25 11.33
CA ASP A 128 -17.14 28.55 11.03
C ASP A 128 -17.30 29.81 10.16
N ASP A 129 -16.34 30.74 10.25
CA ASP A 129 -16.37 32.01 9.51
C ASP A 129 -15.91 31.88 8.05
N ASP A 130 -15.39 30.73 7.61
CA ASP A 130 -14.81 30.52 6.27
C ASP A 130 -15.87 30.10 5.22
N ASN A 131 -17.17 30.33 5.48
CA ASN A 131 -18.29 29.91 4.63
C ASN A 131 -19.20 31.08 4.20
#